data_AF-A0A2G8JDW1-F1
#
_entry.id   AF-A0A2G8JDW1-F1
#
_cell.length_a   1.000
_cell.length_b   1.000
_cell.length_c   1.000
_cell.angle_alpha   90.00
_cell.angle_beta   90.00
_cell.angle_gamma   90.00
#
_symmetry.space_group_name_H-M   'P 1'
#
loop_
_entity.id
_entity.type
_entity.pdbx_description
1 polymer ?
#
loop_
_entity_poly.entity_id
_entity_poly.type
_entity_poly.pdbx_seq_one_letter_code
_entity_poly.pdbx_strand_id
1 'polypeptide(L)'
;MIAASYANQVYIYEPVYQPGKKSHLKLDYQWNLSGSFKVESLVSNLSWNQDGSRILTGSDSIQIWSSPTPDSDAEESDQTETAPLKDGHIWESIWQT
;
A
#
# COMPACT_ATOMS: atom_id res chain seq x y z
N MET A 1 6.88 -2.47 5.66
CA MET A 1 6.30 -1.57 4.65
C MET A 1 6.46 -0.14 5.12
N ILE A 2 6.38 0.83 4.23
CA ILE A 2 6.27 2.26 4.58
C ILE A 2 5.02 2.83 3.94
N ALA A 3 4.43 3.83 4.59
CA ALA A 3 3.36 4.63 4.01
C ALA A 3 3.77 6.10 4.04
N ALA A 4 3.41 6.85 3.00
CA ALA A 4 3.63 8.27 2.92
C ALA A 4 2.39 8.96 2.34
N SER A 5 2.00 10.10 2.92
CA SER A 5 0.97 10.96 2.35
C SER A 5 1.60 12.08 1.53
N TYR A 6 0.92 12.41 0.43
CA TYR A 6 1.09 13.65 -0.30
C TYR A 6 -0.29 14.30 -0.41
N ALA A 7 -0.51 15.35 0.38
CA ALA A 7 -1.82 15.97 0.54
C ALA A 7 -2.88 14.94 1.01
N ASN A 8 -3.86 14.63 0.16
CA ASN A 8 -4.93 13.67 0.44
C ASN A 8 -4.71 12.29 -0.22
N GLN A 9 -3.53 12.05 -0.79
CA GLN A 9 -3.16 10.78 -1.39
C GLN A 9 -2.17 10.04 -0.49
N VAL A 10 -2.41 8.76 -0.22
CA VAL A 10 -1.49 7.89 0.51
C VAL A 10 -0.90 6.86 -0.45
N TYR A 11 0.42 6.66 -0.35
CA TYR A 11 1.18 5.66 -1.07
C TYR A 11 1.84 4.70 -0.10
N ILE A 12 1.86 3.42 -0.47
CA ILE A 12 2.35 2.33 0.35
C ILE A 12 3.43 1.60 -0.42
N TYR A 13 4.59 1.45 0.21
CA TYR A 13 5.73 0.78 -0.39
C TYR A 13 6.16 -0.43 0.43
N GLU A 14 6.49 -1.49 -0.29
CA GLU A 14 7.06 -2.71 0.27
C GLU A 14 8.55 -2.82 -0.08
N PRO A 15 9.38 -3.33 0.84
CA PRO A 15 10.78 -3.55 0.56
C PRO A 15 10.92 -4.83 -0.27
N VAL A 16 11.41 -4.70 -1.51
CA VAL A 16 11.68 -5.84 -2.38
C VAL A 16 13.18 -6.05 -2.48
N TYR A 17 13.63 -7.26 -2.15
CA TYR A 17 15.01 -7.66 -2.30
C TYR A 17 15.33 -7.84 -3.80
N GLN A 18 16.32 -7.09 -4.29
CA GLN A 18 16.78 -7.11 -5.67
C GLN A 18 18.30 -7.24 -5.71
N PRO A 19 18.84 -8.46 -5.66
CA PRO A 19 20.28 -8.69 -5.68
C PRO A 19 20.88 -8.30 -7.02
N GLY A 20 22.04 -7.64 -7.02
CA GLY A 20 22.84 -7.41 -8.22
C GLY A 20 22.62 -6.08 -8.94
N LYS A 21 21.71 -5.22 -8.47
CA LYS A 21 21.74 -3.80 -8.85
C LYS A 21 22.88 -3.13 -8.07
N LYS A 22 23.84 -2.53 -8.78
CA LYS A 22 24.94 -1.76 -8.19
C LYS A 22 24.40 -0.52 -7.47
N SER A 23 23.87 -0.73 -6.28
CA SER A 23 23.50 0.31 -5.35
C SER A 23 24.78 0.84 -4.69
N HIS A 24 24.93 2.16 -4.61
CA HIS A 24 26.01 2.79 -3.84
C HIS A 24 25.92 2.48 -2.34
N LEU A 25 24.74 2.04 -1.89
CA LEU A 25 24.45 1.61 -0.53
C LEU A 25 24.39 0.08 -0.52
N LYS A 26 25.08 -0.56 0.43
CA LYS A 26 25.25 -2.03 0.56
C LYS A 26 23.96 -2.80 0.91
N LEU A 27 22.80 -2.26 0.57
CA LEU A 27 21.47 -2.81 0.84
C LEU A 27 20.82 -3.10 -0.51
N ASP A 28 20.66 -4.37 -0.84
CA ASP A 28 20.02 -4.85 -2.07
C ASP A 28 18.48 -4.74 -1.99
N TYR A 29 17.96 -3.67 -1.37
CA TYR A 29 16.53 -3.44 -1.19
C TYR A 29 16.07 -2.20 -1.98
N GLN A 30 14.96 -2.35 -2.69
CA GLN A 30 14.25 -1.24 -3.32
C GLN A 30 12.84 -1.15 -2.77
N TRP A 31 12.31 0.07 -2.67
CA TRP A 31 10.93 0.31 -2.29
C TRP A 31 10.04 0.27 -3.53
N ASN A 32 9.22 -0.77 -3.65
CA ASN A 32 8.24 -0.88 -4.72
C ASN A 32 6.89 -0.36 -4.25
N LEU A 33 6.19 0.39 -5.10
CA LEU A 33 4.83 0.84 -4.82
C LEU A 33 3.91 -0.39 -4.83
N SER A 34 3.34 -0.67 -3.67
CA SER A 34 2.53 -1.86 -3.39
C SER A 34 1.04 -1.52 -3.23
N GLY A 35 0.70 -0.27 -2.91
CA GLY A 35 -0.69 0.18 -2.83
C GLY A 35 -0.83 1.69 -2.75
N SER A 36 -2.03 2.19 -2.99
CA SER A 36 -2.35 3.60 -2.79
C SER A 36 -3.84 3.80 -2.59
N PHE A 37 -4.22 4.79 -1.81
CA PHE A 37 -5.62 5.18 -1.63
C PHE A 37 -5.73 6.69 -1.38
N LYS A 38 -6.94 7.22 -1.61
CA LYS A 38 -7.22 8.65 -1.49
C LYS A 38 -8.22 8.89 -0.37
N VAL A 39 -7.96 9.89 0.45
CA VAL A 39 -8.87 10.39 1.48
C VAL A 39 -9.51 11.70 1.05
N GLU A 40 -10.58 12.11 1.74
CA GLU A 40 -11.38 13.28 1.35
C GLU A 40 -10.61 14.60 1.54
N SER A 41 -9.83 14.70 2.61
CA SER A 41 -9.09 15.90 3.01
C SER A 41 -7.61 15.64 3.24
N LEU A 42 -6.84 16.68 3.57
CA LEU A 42 -5.40 16.58 3.81
C LEU A 42 -5.11 15.63 4.96
N VAL A 43 -4.22 14.67 4.71
CA VAL A 43 -3.76 13.73 5.73
C VAL A 43 -2.81 14.47 6.67
N SER A 44 -3.22 14.61 7.93
CA SER A 44 -2.39 15.15 9.00
C SER A 44 -1.62 14.06 9.74
N ASN A 45 -2.21 12.86 9.85
CA ASN A 45 -1.64 11.73 10.59
C ASN A 45 -1.77 10.42 9.80
N LEU A 46 -0.72 9.60 9.85
CA LEU A 46 -0.68 8.24 9.34
C LEU A 46 -0.03 7.32 10.37
N SER A 47 -0.70 6.22 10.71
CA SER A 47 -0.11 5.17 11.55
C SER A 47 -0.48 3.80 11.02
N TRP A 48 0.50 2.91 10.98
CA TRP A 48 0.26 1.48 10.84
C TRP A 48 -0.25 0.91 12.16
N ASN A 49 -1.02 -0.18 12.09
CA ASN A 49 -1.20 -1.06 13.24
C ASN A 49 0.04 -1.95 13.45
N GLN A 50 0.08 -2.69 14.57
CA GLN A 50 1.27 -3.46 14.96
C GLN A 50 1.63 -4.59 13.97
N ASP A 51 0.64 -5.21 13.34
CA ASP A 51 0.85 -6.29 12.37
C ASP A 51 1.12 -5.78 10.94
N GLY A 52 0.95 -4.47 10.68
CA GLY A 52 1.20 -3.86 9.38
C GLY A 52 0.14 -4.15 8.31
N SER A 53 -1.02 -4.70 8.66
CA SER A 53 -2.12 -4.96 7.72
C SER A 53 -3.06 -3.76 7.53
N ARG A 54 -3.05 -2.81 8.46
CA ARG A 54 -3.98 -1.67 8.47
C ARG A 54 -3.28 -0.35 8.67
N ILE A 55 -3.88 0.70 8.10
CA ILE A 55 -3.45 2.09 8.27
C ILE A 55 -4.60 2.89 8.85
N LEU A 56 -4.30 3.64 9.91
CA LEU A 56 -5.15 4.69 10.45
C LEU A 56 -4.75 6.03 9.81
N THR A 57 -5.72 6.73 9.23
CA THR A 57 -5.52 8.08 8.67
C THR A 57 -6.28 9.10 9.49
N GLY A 58 -5.61 10.17 9.90
CA GLY A 58 -6.24 11.36 10.46
C GLY A 58 -6.32 12.45 9.40
N SER A 59 -7.53 12.90 9.09
CA SER A 59 -7.83 14.05 8.24
C SER A 59 -8.97 14.86 8.88
N ASP A 60 -9.92 15.39 8.10
CA ASP A 60 -11.17 15.94 8.64
C ASP A 60 -12.04 14.86 9.31
N SER A 61 -11.88 13.62 8.87
CA SER A 61 -12.41 12.41 9.47
C SER A 61 -11.28 11.46 9.84
N ILE A 62 -11.57 10.52 10.74
CA ILE A 62 -10.66 9.41 11.05
C ILE A 62 -11.13 8.19 10.28
N GLN A 63 -10.25 7.58 9.51
CA GLN A 63 -10.55 6.39 8.70
C GLN A 63 -9.54 5.27 8.96
N ILE A 64 -10.00 4.02 8.84
CA ILE A 64 -9.14 2.83 8.87
C ILE A 64 -9.16 2.19 7.49
N TRP A 65 -7.98 1.93 6.96
CA TRP A 65 -7.75 1.33 5.66
C TRP A 65 -7.11 -0.06 5.82
N SER A 66 -7.53 -1.02 5.00
CA SER A 66 -6.96 -2.37 4.95
C SER A 66 -6.79 -2.82 3.51
N SER A 67 -5.74 -3.59 3.24
CA SER A 67 -5.65 -4.38 2.01
C SER A 67 -6.38 -5.72 2.20
N PRO A 68 -7.01 -6.28 1.16
CA PRO A 68 -7.35 -7.70 1.13
C PRO A 68 -6.11 -8.56 1.34
N THR A 69 -6.23 -9.47 2.31
CA THR A 69 -5.54 -10.77 2.36
C THR A 69 -5.41 -11.50 1.03
N PRO A 70 -4.25 -11.83 0.42
CA PRO A 70 -4.26 -12.85 -0.65
C PRO A 70 -4.67 -14.25 -0.16
N ASP A 71 -4.88 -14.46 1.14
CA ASP A 71 -5.21 -15.76 1.74
C ASP A 71 -6.71 -16.09 1.85
N SER A 72 -7.60 -15.44 1.09
CA SER A 72 -9.04 -15.79 1.13
C SER A 72 -9.74 -15.94 -0.21
N ASP A 73 -9.07 -16.39 -1.28
CA ASP A 73 -9.67 -17.14 -2.40
C ASP A 73 -8.68 -17.17 -3.58
N ALA A 74 -7.63 -18.00 -3.46
CA ALA A 74 -6.85 -18.41 -4.62
C ALA A 74 -7.60 -19.51 -5.39
N GLU A 75 -8.71 -19.14 -6.04
CA GLU A 75 -9.24 -19.90 -7.17
C GLU A 75 -8.59 -19.35 -8.44
N GLU A 76 -7.60 -20.12 -8.90
CA GLU A 76 -6.93 -20.06 -10.19
C GLU A 76 -7.85 -19.58 -11.31
N SER A 77 -7.56 -18.43 -11.91
CA SER A 77 -8.10 -18.07 -13.22
C SER A 77 -7.04 -17.41 -14.08
N ASP A 78 -6.43 -18.25 -14.90
CA ASP A 78 -5.57 -17.94 -16.04
C ASP A 78 -6.36 -17.14 -17.08
N GLN A 79 -6.09 -15.83 -17.21
CA GLN A 79 -6.49 -15.06 -18.40
C GLN A 79 -5.42 -14.04 -18.79
N THR A 80 -4.72 -14.38 -19.86
CA THR A 80 -4.04 -13.48 -20.78
C THR A 80 -5.02 -12.47 -21.40
N GLU A 81 -4.76 -11.16 -21.26
CA GLU A 81 -4.69 -10.15 -22.33
C GLU A 81 -4.85 -8.71 -21.80
N THR A 82 -3.80 -7.90 -22.03
CA THR A 82 -3.80 -6.42 -22.09
C THR A 82 -4.48 -5.63 -20.95
N ALA A 83 -3.83 -5.52 -19.78
CA ALA A 83 -4.29 -4.65 -18.69
C ALA A 83 -3.32 -3.47 -18.44
N PRO A 84 -3.83 -2.24 -18.17
CA PRO A 84 -2.96 -1.12 -17.81
C PRO A 84 -2.44 -1.29 -16.38
N LEU A 85 -1.12 -1.46 -16.27
CA LEU A 85 -0.26 -1.09 -15.13
C LEU A 85 -0.64 -1.57 -13.71
N LYS A 86 0.08 -2.61 -13.28
CA LYS A 86 0.60 -2.87 -11.93
C LYS A 86 -0.44 -3.04 -10.82
N ASP A 87 -0.74 -4.31 -10.58
CA ASP A 87 -1.51 -4.88 -9.49
C ASP A 87 -0.85 -4.57 -8.12
N GLY A 88 -1.00 -3.33 -7.67
CA GLY A 88 -0.82 -2.98 -6.27
C GLY A 88 -2.09 -3.34 -5.53
N HIS A 89 -1.97 -3.86 -4.31
CA HIS A 89 -3.08 -4.10 -3.41
C HIS A 89 -4.07 -2.92 -3.40
N ILE A 90 -5.35 -3.19 -3.67
CA ILE A 90 -6.41 -2.20 -3.57
C ILE A 90 -6.71 -2.01 -2.09
N TRP A 91 -6.54 -0.80 -1.57
CA TRP A 91 -6.82 -0.48 -0.18
C TRP A 91 -8.22 0.08 -0.03
N GLU A 92 -8.98 -0.47 0.91
CA GLU A 92 -10.37 -0.10 1.15
C GLU A 92 -10.54 0.48 2.55
N SER A 93 -11.43 1.48 2.65
CA SER A 93 -11.85 2.02 3.93
C SER A 93 -12.83 1.04 4.58
N ILE A 94 -12.47 0.53 5.75
CA ILE A 94 -13.28 -0.42 6.51
C ILE A 94 -14.02 0.25 7.68
N TRP A 95 -13.71 1.51 7.96
CA TRP A 95 -14.35 2.29 9.01
C TRP A 95 -14.05 3.79 8.87
N GLN A 96 -15.01 4.64 9.28
CA GLN A 96 -14.87 6.09 9.33
C GLN A 96 -15.74 6.70 10.45
N THR A 97 -15.28 7.81 11.06
CA THR A 97 -16.09 8.70 11.92
C THR A 97 -15.88 10.17 11.63
#